data_AF-A0A924GFF6-F1
#
_entry.id   AF-A0A924GFF6-F1
#
_cell.length_a   1.000
_cell.length_b   1.000
_cell.length_c   1.000
_cell.angle_alpha   90.00
_cell.angle_beta   90.00
_cell.angle_gamma   90.00
#
_symmetry.space_group_name_H-M   'P 1'
#
loop_
_entity.id
_entity.type
_entity.pdbx_description
1 polymer ?
#
loop_
_entity_poly.entity_id
_entity_poly.type
_entity_poly.pdbx_seq_one_letter_code
_entity_poly.pdbx_strand_id
1 'polypeptide(L)'
;MALGDHPNVFRYEGRTWVSPEPREIARAQLVQQRAWDAANARLQRWWVAIAIGAVVGTAATLALGTSAGLAPAVYLLLLPVGFGAGAVAGALVNKWFLAPEGQHASLPARPTTPPLTRIPSRVVQNSPPDSTAEQIIEWSNRGFVT
;
A
#
# COMPACT_ATOMS: atom_id res chain seq x y z
N MET A 1 -14.62 10.79 26.12
CA MET A 1 -15.41 11.30 24.97
C MET A 1 -15.73 10.14 24.03
N ALA A 2 -16.91 10.05 23.41
CA ALA A 2 -17.09 9.06 22.36
C ALA A 2 -16.18 9.46 21.19
N LEU A 3 -15.46 8.50 20.59
CA LEU A 3 -14.60 8.72 19.40
C LEU A 3 -15.34 9.43 18.24
N GLY A 4 -16.68 9.47 18.28
CA GLY A 4 -17.54 10.10 17.31
C GLY A 4 -17.88 11.57 17.55
N ASP A 5 -17.38 12.23 18.61
CA ASP A 5 -17.79 13.61 18.93
C ASP A 5 -16.75 14.68 18.55
N HIS A 6 -15.48 14.30 18.38
CA HIS A 6 -14.43 15.26 18.08
C HIS A 6 -14.51 15.75 16.61
N PRO A 7 -14.43 17.07 16.34
CA PRO A 7 -14.65 17.64 15.01
C PRO A 7 -13.58 17.22 13.99
N ASN A 8 -12.40 16.81 14.44
CA ASN A 8 -11.24 16.47 13.62
C ASN A 8 -10.85 14.98 13.65
N VAL A 9 -11.54 14.16 14.45
CA VAL A 9 -11.25 12.72 14.57
C VAL A 9 -12.32 11.94 13.84
N PHE A 10 -11.92 10.89 13.14
CA PHE A 10 -12.85 9.93 12.58
C PHE A 10 -12.26 8.51 12.51
N ARG A 11 -13.13 7.52 12.34
CA ARG A 11 -12.74 6.13 12.14
C ARG A 11 -12.90 5.73 10.67
N TYR A 12 -11.87 5.09 10.13
CA TYR A 12 -11.88 4.57 8.75
C TYR A 12 -11.02 3.30 8.67
N GLU A 13 -11.52 2.25 8.00
CA GLU A 13 -10.86 0.93 7.90
C GLU A 13 -10.41 0.36 9.26
N GLY A 14 -11.26 0.48 10.28
CA GLY A 14 -10.97 -0.01 11.64
C GLY A 14 -9.94 0.83 12.41
N ARG A 15 -9.29 1.81 11.79
CA ARG A 15 -8.27 2.70 12.38
C ARG A 15 -8.86 4.06 12.74
N THR A 16 -8.28 4.72 13.75
CA THR A 16 -8.63 6.08 14.15
C THR A 16 -7.65 7.06 13.52
N TRP A 17 -8.18 8.12 12.94
CA TRP A 17 -7.43 9.14 12.21
C TRP A 17 -7.76 10.52 12.74
N VAL A 18 -6.74 11.39 12.79
CA VAL A 18 -6.92 12.83 13.01
C VAL A 18 -6.43 13.60 11.81
N SER A 19 -7.18 14.65 11.50
CA SER A 19 -6.94 15.59 10.41
C SER A 19 -7.02 17.02 10.94
N PRO A 20 -6.15 17.95 10.50
CA PRO A 20 -6.34 19.37 10.76
C PRO A 20 -7.66 19.92 10.18
N GLU A 21 -8.13 19.33 9.08
CA GLU A 21 -9.43 19.64 8.48
C GLU A 21 -10.60 18.96 9.21
N PRO A 22 -11.84 19.51 9.09
CA PRO A 22 -13.04 18.89 9.64
C PRO A 22 -13.22 17.44 9.19
N ARG A 23 -13.67 16.60 10.13
CA ARG A 23 -13.83 15.15 9.95
C ARG A 23 -14.64 14.77 8.71
N GLU A 24 -15.66 15.55 8.38
CA GLU A 24 -16.57 15.24 7.27
C GLU A 24 -15.86 15.42 5.93
N ILE A 25 -15.11 16.51 5.80
CA ILE A 25 -14.28 16.80 4.63
C ILE A 25 -13.17 15.77 4.50
N ALA A 26 -12.41 15.55 5.58
CA ALA A 26 -11.28 14.62 5.59
C ALA A 26 -11.72 13.18 5.28
N ARG A 27 -12.84 12.74 5.86
CA ARG A 27 -13.41 11.41 5.60
C ARG A 27 -13.92 11.29 4.17
N ALA A 28 -14.63 12.30 3.64
CA ALA A 28 -15.16 12.27 2.28
C ALA A 28 -14.03 12.20 1.25
N GLN A 29 -12.98 13.01 1.41
CA GLN A 29 -11.82 12.98 0.53
C GLN A 29 -11.04 11.67 0.64
N LEU A 30 -10.90 11.09 1.84
CA LEU A 30 -10.27 9.79 2.01
C LEU A 30 -11.06 8.67 1.32
N VAL A 31 -12.38 8.68 1.46
CA VAL A 31 -13.25 7.72 0.76
C VAL A 31 -13.11 7.87 -0.75
N GLN A 32 -13.11 9.10 -1.27
CA GLN A 32 -12.97 9.38 -2.69
C GLN A 32 -11.61 8.94 -3.23
N GLN A 33 -10.53 9.24 -2.50
CA GLN A 33 -9.18 8.81 -2.86
C GLN A 33 -9.08 7.28 -2.88
N ARG A 34 -9.68 6.58 -1.89
CA ARG A 34 -9.69 5.11 -1.87
C ARG A 34 -10.55 4.48 -2.94
N ALA A 35 -11.67 5.10 -3.30
CA ALA A 35 -12.49 4.66 -4.42
C ALA A 35 -11.73 4.82 -5.74
N TRP A 36 -11.01 5.93 -5.92
CA TRP A 36 -10.11 6.13 -7.04
C TRP A 36 -8.99 5.10 -7.06
N ASP A 37 -8.31 4.86 -5.94
CA ASP A 37 -7.24 3.86 -5.83
C ASP A 37 -7.76 2.46 -6.18
N ALA A 38 -8.95 2.07 -5.69
CA ALA A 38 -9.57 0.79 -5.98
C ALA A 38 -9.99 0.64 -7.45
N ALA A 39 -10.55 1.70 -8.05
CA ALA A 39 -10.96 1.70 -9.46
C ALA A 39 -9.75 1.60 -10.40
N ASN A 40 -8.63 2.23 -10.02
CA ASN A 40 -7.42 2.28 -10.83
C ASN A 40 -6.40 1.17 -10.47
N ALA A 41 -6.64 0.38 -9.42
CA ALA A 41 -5.81 -0.77 -9.06
C ALA A 41 -5.68 -1.81 -10.19
N ARG A 42 -6.67 -1.88 -11.09
CA ARG A 42 -6.60 -2.77 -12.28
C ARG A 42 -5.51 -2.37 -13.28
N LEU A 43 -5.10 -1.11 -13.31
CA LEU A 43 -3.99 -0.63 -14.13
C LEU A 43 -2.65 -0.93 -13.45
N GLN A 44 -2.64 -1.12 -12.14
CA GLN A 44 -1.49 -1.55 -11.35
C GLN A 44 -1.44 -3.08 -11.21
N ARG A 45 -1.67 -3.85 -12.29
CA ARG A 45 -1.47 -5.32 -12.29
C ARG A 45 0.02 -5.73 -12.38
N TRP A 46 0.91 -4.91 -11.83
CA TRP A 46 2.36 -5.17 -11.80
C TRP A 46 2.68 -6.53 -11.17
N TRP A 47 1.89 -6.95 -10.16
CA TRP A 47 2.01 -8.25 -9.51
C TRP A 47 1.79 -9.42 -10.48
N VAL A 48 0.94 -9.27 -11.51
CA VAL A 48 0.68 -10.31 -12.51
C VAL A 48 1.94 -10.56 -13.34
N ALA A 49 2.60 -9.48 -13.78
CA ALA A 49 3.84 -9.60 -14.55
C ALA A 49 4.98 -10.19 -13.71
N ILE A 50 5.06 -9.83 -12.42
CA ILE A 50 6.00 -10.45 -11.47
C ILE A 50 5.72 -11.95 -11.35
N ALA A 51 4.46 -12.34 -11.15
CA ALA A 51 4.08 -13.74 -10.99
C ALA A 51 4.39 -14.56 -12.24
N ILE A 52 4.06 -14.04 -13.44
CA ILE A 52 4.40 -14.68 -14.71
C ILE A 52 5.91 -14.82 -14.85
N GLY A 53 6.66 -13.73 -14.60
CA GLY A 53 8.12 -13.76 -14.65
C GLY A 53 8.72 -14.80 -13.70
N ALA A 54 8.21 -14.88 -12.47
CA ALA A 54 8.68 -15.83 -11.46
C ALA A 54 8.40 -17.30 -11.86
N VAL A 55 7.22 -17.58 -12.40
CA VAL A 55 6.85 -18.91 -12.93
C VAL A 55 7.75 -19.29 -14.10
N VAL A 56 7.94 -18.38 -15.06
CA VAL A 56 8.80 -18.61 -16.24
C VAL A 56 10.25 -18.84 -15.82
N GLY A 57 10.78 -18.03 -14.89
CA GLY A 57 12.13 -18.19 -14.36
C GLY A 57 12.33 -19.54 -13.66
N THR A 58 11.37 -19.95 -12.83
CA THR A 58 11.39 -21.25 -12.16
C THR A 58 11.35 -22.41 -13.17
N ALA A 59 10.44 -22.33 -14.16
CA ALA A 59 10.32 -23.34 -15.21
C ALA A 59 11.60 -23.44 -16.07
N ALA A 60 12.20 -22.30 -16.41
CA ALA A 60 13.46 -22.25 -17.15
C ALA A 60 14.61 -22.87 -16.37
N THR A 61 14.76 -22.56 -15.08
CA THR A 61 15.79 -23.16 -14.22
C THR A 61 15.61 -24.66 -14.09
N LEU A 62 14.37 -25.13 -13.92
CA LEU A 62 14.06 -26.56 -13.87
C LEU A 62 14.40 -27.25 -15.20
N ALA A 63 13.98 -26.68 -16.33
CA ALA A 63 14.23 -27.24 -17.66
C ALA A 63 15.72 -27.31 -17.98
N LEU A 64 16.49 -26.25 -17.69
CA LEU A 64 17.94 -26.21 -17.87
C LEU A 64 18.66 -27.20 -16.96
N GLY A 65 18.27 -27.28 -15.69
CA GLY A 65 18.87 -28.23 -14.76
C GLY A 65 18.64 -29.69 -15.18
N THR A 66 17.44 -29.99 -15.69
CA THR A 66 17.09 -31.33 -16.17
C THR A 66 17.81 -31.67 -17.47
N SER A 67 17.87 -30.75 -18.45
CA SER A 67 18.49 -30.99 -19.75
C SER A 67 20.02 -31.05 -19.69
N ALA A 68 20.64 -30.31 -18.77
CA ALA A 68 22.07 -30.35 -18.51
C ALA A 68 22.51 -31.57 -17.67
N GLY A 69 21.57 -32.42 -17.23
CA GLY A 69 21.86 -33.59 -16.41
C GLY A 69 22.43 -33.24 -15.02
N LEU A 70 22.09 -32.06 -14.48
CA LEU A 70 22.55 -31.67 -13.15
C LEU A 70 21.93 -32.59 -12.09
N ALA A 71 22.68 -32.83 -11.02
CA ALA A 71 22.16 -33.54 -9.86
C ALA A 71 20.92 -32.81 -9.31
N PRO A 72 19.85 -33.52 -8.90
CA PRO A 72 18.64 -32.92 -8.36
C PRO A 72 18.85 -31.88 -7.28
N ALA A 73 19.77 -32.15 -6.35
CA ALA A 73 20.11 -31.21 -5.29
C ALA A 73 20.56 -29.84 -5.83
N VAL A 74 21.31 -29.81 -6.93
CA VAL A 74 21.88 -28.58 -7.50
C VAL A 74 20.80 -27.72 -8.13
N TYR A 75 19.97 -28.27 -9.04
CA TYR A 75 18.97 -27.45 -9.69
C TYR A 75 17.82 -27.07 -8.74
N LEU A 76 17.48 -27.91 -7.75
CA LEU A 76 16.51 -27.56 -6.71
C LEU A 76 16.99 -26.39 -5.84
N LEU A 77 18.29 -26.34 -5.51
CA LEU A 77 18.90 -25.20 -4.81
C LEU A 77 18.91 -23.92 -5.66
N LEU A 78 18.92 -24.04 -6.99
CA LEU A 78 18.89 -22.90 -7.91
C LEU A 78 17.48 -22.38 -8.20
N LEU A 79 16.42 -23.15 -7.91
CA LEU A 79 15.03 -22.73 -8.16
C LEU A 79 14.67 -21.37 -7.52
N PRO A 80 15.03 -21.06 -6.26
CA PRO A 80 14.74 -19.74 -5.68
C PRO A 80 15.44 -18.60 -6.41
N VAL A 81 16.65 -18.85 -6.94
CA VAL A 81 17.39 -17.86 -7.74
C VAL A 81 16.69 -17.64 -9.08
N GLY A 82 16.28 -18.71 -9.75
CA GLY A 82 15.48 -18.66 -10.98
C GLY A 82 14.16 -17.92 -10.80
N PHE A 83 13.45 -18.21 -9.71
CA PHE A 83 12.23 -17.51 -9.31
C PHE A 83 12.48 -16.00 -9.15
N GLY A 84 13.49 -15.62 -8.36
CA GLY A 84 13.83 -14.22 -8.10
C GLY A 84 14.26 -13.47 -9.36
N ALA A 85 15.15 -14.05 -10.16
CA ALA A 85 15.61 -13.46 -11.42
C ALA A 85 14.45 -13.30 -12.42
N GLY A 86 13.60 -14.32 -12.55
CA GLY A 86 12.41 -14.28 -13.39
C GLY A 86 11.41 -13.21 -12.95
N ALA A 87 11.15 -13.10 -11.65
CA ALA A 87 10.27 -12.08 -11.07
C ALA A 87 10.77 -10.66 -11.40
N VAL A 88 12.07 -10.41 -11.23
CA VAL A 88 12.69 -9.12 -11.55
C VAL A 88 12.62 -8.83 -13.05
N ALA A 89 12.95 -9.80 -13.89
CA ALA A 89 12.87 -9.65 -15.34
C ALA A 89 11.43 -9.33 -15.79
N GLY A 90 10.43 -10.06 -15.26
CA GLY A 90 9.02 -9.80 -15.53
C GLY A 90 8.58 -8.39 -15.11
N ALA A 91 9.03 -7.90 -13.96
CA ALA A 91 8.78 -6.53 -13.51
C ALA A 91 9.41 -5.48 -14.44
N LEU A 92 10.65 -5.71 -14.88
CA LEU A 92 11.37 -4.79 -15.78
C LEU A 92 10.73 -4.74 -17.17
N VAL A 93 10.36 -5.90 -17.72
CA VAL A 93 9.64 -5.99 -19.00
C VAL A 93 8.31 -5.25 -18.90
N ASN A 94 7.55 -5.47 -17.83
CA ASN A 94 6.30 -4.76 -17.59
C ASN A 94 6.51 -3.24 -17.49
N LYS A 95 7.56 -2.80 -16.79
CA LYS A 95 7.91 -1.37 -16.70
C LYS A 95 8.26 -0.77 -18.07
N TRP A 96 8.93 -1.53 -18.93
CA TRP A 96 9.34 -1.05 -20.26
C TRP A 96 8.16 -0.94 -21.22
N PHE A 97 7.23 -1.91 -21.21
CA PHE A 97 6.07 -1.93 -22.11
C PHE A 97 4.86 -1.14 -21.61
N LEU A 98 4.62 -1.11 -20.30
CA LEU A 98 3.53 -0.38 -19.66
C LEU A 98 4.03 0.89 -18.98
N ALA A 99 5.03 1.56 -19.57
CA ALA A 99 5.62 2.79 -19.04
C ALA A 99 4.51 3.69 -18.44
N PRO A 100 4.50 3.88 -17.10
CA PRO A 100 3.35 4.41 -16.39
C PRO A 100 3.00 5.84 -16.82
N GLU A 101 3.94 6.59 -17.40
CA GLU A 101 3.72 7.95 -17.86
C GLU A 101 2.62 8.04 -18.94
N GLY A 102 2.58 7.12 -19.91
CA GLY A 102 1.59 7.18 -20.99
C GLY A 102 0.18 6.76 -20.56
N GLN A 103 0.06 5.77 -19.65
CA GLN A 103 -1.23 5.28 -19.17
C GLN A 103 -1.73 5.99 -17.91
N HIS A 104 -0.87 6.69 -17.16
CA HIS A 104 -1.27 7.53 -16.04
C HIS A 104 -1.56 8.98 -16.46
N ALA A 105 -1.01 9.45 -17.59
CA ALA A 105 -1.37 10.77 -18.13
C ALA A 105 -2.84 10.87 -18.55
N SER A 106 -3.48 9.75 -18.93
CA SER A 106 -4.91 9.70 -19.25
C SER A 106 -5.81 9.47 -18.04
N LEU A 107 -5.24 9.22 -16.86
CA LEU A 107 -6.02 9.06 -15.64
C LEU A 107 -6.46 10.43 -15.11
N PRO A 108 -7.71 10.56 -14.65
CA PRO A 108 -8.11 11.75 -13.91
C PRO A 108 -7.20 11.90 -12.69
N ALA A 109 -6.78 13.13 -12.41
CA ALA A 109 -5.87 13.43 -11.30
C ALA A 109 -6.32 12.75 -10.01
N ARG A 110 -5.38 12.08 -9.32
CA ARG A 110 -5.66 11.40 -8.05
C ARG A 110 -6.15 12.44 -7.04
N PRO A 111 -7.34 12.26 -6.43
CA PRO A 111 -7.80 13.15 -5.38
C PRO A 111 -6.80 13.22 -4.23
N THR A 112 -6.52 14.43 -3.77
CA THR A 112 -5.66 14.68 -2.62
C THR A 112 -6.47 14.59 -1.33
N THR A 113 -5.81 14.19 -0.26
CA THR A 113 -6.37 14.15 1.09
C THR A 113 -5.58 15.11 1.97
N PRO A 114 -6.20 15.73 3.00
CA PRO A 114 -5.47 16.51 3.98
C PRO A 114 -4.52 15.59 4.75
N PRO A 115 -3.52 16.14 5.46
CA PRO A 115 -2.67 15.35 6.33
C PRO A 115 -3.49 14.50 7.30
N LEU A 116 -3.30 13.18 7.26
CA LEU A 116 -3.97 12.23 8.14
C LEU A 116 -2.94 11.54 9.04
N THR A 117 -3.07 11.73 10.35
CA THR A 117 -2.25 11.03 11.34
C THR A 117 -3.05 9.87 11.94
N ARG A 118 -2.50 8.66 11.83
CA ARG A 118 -3.06 7.49 12.52
C ARG A 118 -2.76 7.59 14.00
N ILE A 119 -3.79 7.44 14.83
CA ILE A 119 -3.66 7.51 16.29
C ILE A 119 -4.26 6.27 16.96
N PRO A 120 -3.73 5.86 18.12
CA PRO A 120 -4.40 4.89 18.97
C PRO A 120 -5.72 5.44 19.48
N SER A 121 -6.77 4.62 19.51
CA SER A 121 -8.09 5.04 20.00
C SER A 121 -8.07 5.49 21.46
N ARG A 122 -7.14 4.97 22.28
CA ARG A 122 -6.96 5.39 23.69
C ARG A 122 -6.55 6.84 23.82
N VAL A 123 -5.70 7.35 22.92
CA VAL A 123 -5.26 8.75 22.94
C VAL A 123 -6.48 9.67 22.78
N VAL A 124 -7.33 9.39 21.80
CA VAL A 124 -8.55 10.18 21.55
C VAL A 124 -9.55 10.09 22.71
N GLN A 125 -9.72 8.90 23.31
CA GLN A 125 -10.67 8.72 24.40
C GLN A 125 -10.31 9.53 25.64
N ASN A 126 -9.01 9.72 25.87
CA ASN A 126 -8.44 10.41 27.02
C ASN A 126 -8.09 11.89 26.73
N SER A 127 -8.22 12.33 25.48
CA SER A 127 -8.08 13.74 25.10
C SER A 127 -9.19 14.60 25.73
N PRO A 128 -8.85 15.80 26.25
CA PRO A 128 -9.84 16.81 26.61
C PRO A 128 -10.77 17.15 25.42
N PRO A 129 -12.04 17.51 25.68
CA PRO A 129 -13.02 17.75 24.61
C PRO A 129 -12.66 18.93 23.70
N ASP A 130 -11.91 19.91 24.23
CA ASP A 130 -11.51 21.13 23.51
C ASP A 130 -10.10 21.02 22.91
N SER A 131 -9.49 19.83 22.93
CA SER A 131 -8.14 19.66 22.40
C SER A 131 -8.10 19.89 20.90
N THR A 132 -7.08 20.57 20.39
CA THR A 132 -6.94 20.75 18.94
C THR A 132 -6.44 19.47 18.28
N ALA A 133 -6.64 19.35 16.96
CA ALA A 133 -6.08 18.24 16.18
C ALA A 133 -4.56 18.10 16.37
N GLU A 134 -3.85 19.23 16.42
CA GLU A 134 -2.40 19.28 16.65
C GLU A 134 -2.00 18.73 18.02
N GLN A 135 -2.74 19.10 19.08
CA GLN A 135 -2.48 18.59 20.43
C GLN A 135 -2.68 17.07 20.51
N ILE A 136 -3.74 16.54 19.88
CA ILE A 136 -3.97 15.09 19.84
C ILE A 136 -2.83 14.38 19.09
N ILE A 137 -2.37 14.93 17.97
CA ILE A 137 -1.24 14.41 17.21
C ILE A 137 0.04 14.43 18.04
N GLU A 138 0.31 15.54 18.72
CA GLU A 138 1.48 15.72 19.57
C GLU A 138 1.50 14.71 20.73
N TRP A 139 0.37 14.53 21.43
CA TRP A 139 0.25 13.55 22.50
C TRP A 139 0.46 12.12 22.02
N SER A 140 -0.05 11.79 20.83
CA SER A 140 0.22 10.50 20.19
C SER A 140 1.70 10.28 19.93
N ASN A 141 2.39 11.28 19.38
CA ASN A 141 3.81 11.17 19.04
C ASN A 141 4.67 11.04 20.30
N ARG A 142 4.24 11.64 21.41
CA ARG A 142 4.91 11.55 22.71
C ARG A 142 4.53 10.29 23.50
N GLY A 143 3.59 9.48 23.02
CA GLY A 143 3.11 8.28 23.71
C GLY A 143 2.31 8.59 24.99
N PHE A 144 1.77 9.81 25.13
CA PHE A 144 0.93 10.16 26.27
C PHE A 144 -0.39 9.40 26.20
N VAL A 145 -0.62 8.55 27.20
CA VAL A 145 -1.91 7.94 27.52
C VAL A 145 -2.11 8.16 29.02
N THR A 146 -2.67 9.31 29.39
CA THR A 146 -3.12 9.57 30.77
C THR A 146 -4.47 8.92 30.99
#